data_AF-A0A0Q7ZPB9-F1
#
_entry.id   AF-A0A0Q7ZPB9-F1
#
_cell.length_a   1.000
_cell.length_b   1.000
_cell.length_c   1.000
_cell.angle_alpha   90.00
_cell.angle_beta   90.00
_cell.angle_gamma   90.00
#
_symmetry.space_group_name_H-M   'P 1'
#
loop_
_entity.id
_entity.type
_entity.pdbx_description
1 polymer ?
#
loop_
_entity_poly.entity_id
_entity_poly.type
_entity_poly.pdbx_seq_one_letter_code
_entity_poly.pdbx_strand_id
1 'polypeptide(L)' 'MVSYRFLDALGQVVAEGDHPDHAAALEWARIEEETADGVNRVEYFGPDKHWRWAGPLQA' A
#
# COMPACT_ATOMS: atom_id res chain seq x y z
N MET A 1 -1.25 -8.56 -11.75
CA MET A 1 -0.38 -7.86 -10.77
C MET A 1 -0.63 -6.37 -10.95
N VAL A 2 -0.86 -5.68 -9.84
CA VAL A 2 -1.13 -4.23 -9.79
C VAL A 2 -0.02 -3.62 -8.95
N SER A 3 0.51 -2.48 -9.38
CA SER A 3 1.55 -1.79 -8.63
C SER A 3 0.92 -1.02 -7.47
N TYR A 4 1.50 -1.19 -6.29
CA TYR A 4 1.11 -0.52 -5.06
C TYR A 4 2.27 0.29 -4.53
N ARG A 5 1.94 1.38 -3.84
CA ARG A 5 2.86 2.13 -3.01
C ARG A 5 2.31 2.23 -1.60
N PHE A 6 3.23 2.17 -0.65
CA PHE A 6 2.95 2.13 0.77
C PHE A 6 3.51 3.40 1.38
N LEU A 7 2.67 4.13 2.10
CA LEU A 7 3.02 5.43 2.63
C LEU A 7 2.92 5.47 4.16
N ASP A 8 3.83 6.20 4.77
CA ASP A 8 3.82 6.50 6.20
C ASP A 8 2.73 7.54 6.56
N ALA A 9 2.66 7.91 7.84
CA ALA A 9 1.72 8.92 8.34
C ALA A 9 1.93 10.33 7.72
N LEU A 10 3.11 10.62 7.19
CA LEU A 10 3.46 11.88 6.53
C LEU A 10 3.17 11.84 5.02
N GLY A 11 2.69 10.71 4.50
CA GLY A 11 2.46 10.50 3.08
C GLY A 11 3.74 10.33 2.27
N GLN A 12 4.86 9.97 2.91
CA GLN A 12 6.08 9.57 2.22
C GLN A 12 6.01 8.12 1.82
N VAL A 13 6.50 7.79 0.62
CA VAL A 13 6.56 6.40 0.15
C VAL A 13 7.69 5.69 0.90
N VAL A 14 7.33 4.63 1.62
CA VAL A 14 8.27 3.77 2.34
C VAL A 14 8.57 2.47 1.59
N ALA A 15 7.66 2.04 0.71
CA ALA A 15 7.85 0.89 -0.17
C ALA A 15 6.97 0.98 -1.43
N GLU A 16 7.38 0.26 -2.48
CA GLU A 16 6.60 0.03 -3.69
C GLU A 16 6.71 -1.45 -4.08
N GLY A 17 5.63 -2.03 -4.60
CA GLY A 17 5.60 -3.44 -4.95
C GLY A 17 4.39 -3.84 -5.77
N ASP A 18 4.53 -4.91 -6.55
CA ASP A 18 3.43 -5.49 -7.32
C ASP A 18 2.74 -6.60 -6.50
N HIS A 19 1.43 -6.46 -6.30
CA HIS A 19 0.62 -7.45 -5.58
C HIS A 19 -0.49 -8.02 -6.49
N PRO A 20 -0.97 -9.25 -6.22
CA PRO A 20 -2.02 -9.87 -7.02
C PRO A 20 -3.36 -9.13 -6.91
N ASP A 21 -3.68 -8.60 -5.72
CA ASP A 21 -4.94 -7.93 -5.40
C ASP A 21 -4.81 -7.04 -4.16
N HIS A 22 -5.88 -6.30 -3.84
CA HIS A 22 -5.90 -5.34 -2.73
C HIS A 22 -5.72 -6.02 -1.36
N ALA A 23 -6.27 -7.24 -1.17
CA ALA A 23 -6.17 -7.92 0.11
C ALA A 23 -4.71 -8.31 0.39
N ALA A 24 -3.99 -8.81 -0.62
CA ALA A 24 -2.57 -9.13 -0.51
C ALA A 24 -1.71 -7.89 -0.20
N ALA A 25 -1.98 -6.74 -0.83
CA ALA A 25 -1.26 -5.50 -0.55
C ALA A 25 -1.55 -4.98 0.88
N LEU A 26 -2.81 -5.04 1.32
CA LEU A 26 -3.19 -4.63 2.67
C LEU A 26 -2.66 -5.58 3.75
N GLU A 27 -2.55 -6.88 3.47
CA GLU A 27 -1.92 -7.86 4.36
C GLU A 27 -0.42 -7.55 4.52
N TRP A 28 0.30 -7.35 3.42
CA TRP A 28 1.70 -6.94 3.45
C TRP A 28 1.91 -5.67 4.28
N ALA A 29 1.05 -4.67 4.07
CA ALA A 29 1.11 -3.40 4.80
C ALA A 29 0.88 -3.51 6.32
N ARG A 30 0.32 -4.62 6.81
CA ARG A 30 0.08 -4.86 8.25
C ARG A 30 1.21 -5.63 8.91
N ILE A 31 2.07 -6.30 8.15
CA ILE A 31 3.14 -7.12 8.70
C ILE A 31 4.24 -6.17 9.17
N GLU A 32 4.31 -5.95 10.49
CA GLU A 32 5.27 -5.03 11.12
C GLU A 32 6.73 -5.40 10.84
N GLU A 33 7.03 -6.69 10.63
CA GLU A 33 8.37 -7.16 10.23
C GLU A 33 8.75 -6.71 8.81
N GLU A 34 7.77 -6.55 7.92
CA GLU A 34 7.96 -6.07 6.55
C GLU A 34 7.82 -4.54 6.43
N THR A 35 7.24 -3.88 7.44
CA THR A 35 6.86 -2.46 7.43
C THR A 35 7.25 -1.73 8.71
N ALA A 36 8.52 -1.81 9.09
CA ALA A 36 9.06 -1.20 10.31
C ALA A 36 8.75 0.31 10.49
N ASP A 37 8.46 1.02 9.40
CA ASP A 37 8.10 2.46 9.38
C ASP A 37 6.60 2.75 9.49
N GLY A 38 5.75 1.74 9.75
CA GLY A 38 4.33 1.93 10.06
C GLY A 38 3.55 2.49 8.87
N VAL A 39 3.32 1.65 7.86
CA VAL A 39 2.44 2.00 6.74
C VAL A 39 1.09 2.46 7.27
N ASN A 40 0.68 3.66 6.86
CA ASN A 40 -0.60 4.28 7.23
C ASN A 40 -1.55 4.35 6.04
N ARG A 41 -1.02 4.33 4.80
CA ARG A 41 -1.83 4.39 3.59
C ARG A 41 -1.25 3.49 2.50
N VAL A 42 -2.14 2.78 1.81
CA VAL A 42 -1.81 1.98 0.63
C VAL A 42 -2.51 2.58 -0.57
N GLU A 43 -1.79 2.73 -1.67
CA GLU A 43 -2.33 3.23 -2.93
C GLU A 43 -1.98 2.28 -4.07
N TYR A 44 -2.89 2.13 -5.03
CA TYR A 44 -2.69 1.32 -6.22
C TYR A 44 -2.63 2.20 -7.47
N PHE A 45 -1.85 1.77 -8.47
CA PHE A 45 -1.72 2.48 -9.74
C PHE A 45 -2.87 2.09 -10.66
N GLY A 46 -3.82 3.02 -10.83
CA GLY A 46 -5.02 2.81 -11.63
C GLY A 46 -4.76 2.83 -13.14
N PRO A 47 -5.71 2.34 -13.95
CA PRO A 47 -5.62 2.33 -15.42
C PRO A 47 -5.52 3.74 -16.03
N ASP A 48 -5.96 4.76 -15.30
CA ASP A 48 -5.84 6.18 -15.65
C ASP A 48 -4.46 6.78 -15.35
N LYS A 49 -3.47 5.95 -14.99
CA LYS A 49 -2.10 6.35 -14.64
C LYS A 49 -2.02 7.27 -13.42
N HIS A 50 -2.96 7.12 -12.49
CA HIS A 50 -2.97 7.84 -11.22
C HIS A 50 -3.05 6.87 -10.04
N TRP A 51 -2.48 7.31 -8.92
CA TRP A 51 -2.54 6.60 -7.66
C TRP A 51 -3.89 6.82 -6.99
N ARG A 52 -4.47 5.72 -6.49
CA ARG A 52 -5.79 5.71 -5.86
C ARG A 52 -5.71 4.99 -4.52
N TRP A 53 -6.45 5.47 -3.53
CA TRP A 53 -6.48 4.86 -2.20
C TRP A 53 -7.03 3.43 -2.27
N ALA A 54 -6.29 2.47 -1.72
CA ALA A 54 -6.62 1.04 -1.78
C ALA A 54 -7.63 0.59 -0.71
N GLY A 55 -7.97 1.46 0.25
CA GLY A 55 -8.87 1.19 1.37
C GLY A 55 -8.20 1.34 2.74
N PRO A 56 -8.97 1.24 3.84
CA PRO A 56 -8.44 1.34 5.18
C PRO A 56 -7.61 0.10 5.54
N LEU A 57 -6.54 0.30 6.30
CA LEU A 57 -5.68 -0.79 6.78
C LEU A 57 -6.37 -1.65 7.84
N GLN A 58 -7.33 -1.10 8.58
CA GLN A 58 -8.12 -1.81 9.59
C GLN A 58 -9.61 -1.62 9.27
N ALA A 59 -10.41 -2.67 9.50
CA ALA A 59 -11.86 -2.66 9.32
C ALA A 59 -12.57 -2.10 10.56
#